data_AF-A0A1Y4GNX3-F1
#
_entry.id   AF-A0A1Y4GNX3-F1
#
_cell.length_a   1.000
_cell.length_b   1.000
_cell.length_c   1.000
_cell.angle_alpha   90.00
_cell.angle_beta   90.00
_cell.angle_gamma   90.00
#
_symmetry.space_group_name_H-M   'P 1'
#
loop_
_entity.id
_entity.type
_entity.pdbx_description
1 polymer ?
#
loop_
_entity_poly.entity_id
_entity_poly.type
_entity_poly.pdbx_seq_one_letter_code
_entity_poly.pdbx_strand_id
1 'polypeptide(L)'
;MPVRDGRDTVELIETQAVELTALREYLAAQNASLEQITKEFSVLEAAVAEERAAWTAEAEKLSKQNRRLSSPWSVGFFGGYDPFRDEAVCGVGVVYSVIRF
;
A
#
# COMPACT_ATOMS: atom_id res chain seq x y z
N MET A 1 5.41 69.68 20.37
CA MET A 1 5.59 68.22 20.33
C MET A 1 5.10 67.67 21.65
N PRO A 2 4.16 66.71 21.69
CA PRO A 2 3.78 66.12 22.97
C PRO A 2 4.97 65.27 23.45
N VAL A 3 5.35 65.44 24.71
CA VAL A 3 6.36 64.63 25.37
C VAL A 3 5.76 63.23 25.52
N ARG A 4 6.29 62.23 24.82
CA ARG A 4 5.97 60.83 25.08
C ARG A 4 6.43 60.53 26.49
N ASP A 5 5.49 60.25 27.38
CA ASP A 5 5.78 59.87 28.76
C ASP A 5 6.47 58.49 28.75
N GLY A 6 7.46 58.29 29.62
CA GLY A 6 8.17 57.01 29.73
C GLY A 6 7.23 55.86 30.09
N ARG A 7 6.12 56.18 30.78
CA ARG A 7 5.05 55.22 31.11
C ARG A 7 4.38 54.64 29.86
N ASP A 8 4.07 55.45 28.84
CA ASP A 8 3.46 54.98 27.59
C ASP A 8 4.37 54.00 26.84
N THR A 9 5.69 54.20 26.94
CA THR A 9 6.66 53.28 26.32
C THR A 9 6.77 51.96 27.08
N VAL A 10 6.58 51.95 28.39
CA VAL A 10 6.59 50.73 29.21
C VAL A 10 5.33 49.90 28.97
N GLU A 11 4.15 50.52 28.95
CA GLU A 11 2.89 49.83 28.67
C GLU A 11 2.88 49.20 27.27
N LEU A 12 3.50 49.87 26.28
CA LEU A 12 3.68 49.31 24.94
C LEU A 12 4.61 48.08 24.95
N ILE A 13 5.71 48.13 25.70
CA ILE A 13 6.65 47.00 25.82
C ILE A 13 6.00 45.81 26.52
N GLU A 14 5.24 46.05 27.59
CA GLU A 14 4.51 44.99 28.30
C GLU A 14 3.44 44.35 27.40
N THR A 15 2.72 45.15 26.62
CA THR A 15 1.72 44.66 25.65
C THR A 15 2.40 43.82 24.56
N GLN A 16 3.51 44.30 24.00
CA GLN A 16 4.28 43.56 23.00
C GLN A 16 4.89 42.28 23.55
N ALA A 17 5.32 42.27 24.82
CA ALA A 17 5.83 41.06 25.47
C ALA A 17 4.73 40.00 25.60
N VAL A 18 3.51 40.40 25.98
CA VAL A 18 2.36 39.49 26.04
C VAL A 18 2.02 38.94 24.66
N GLU A 19 1.97 39.79 23.63
CA GLU A 19 1.70 39.37 22.25
C GLU A 19 2.76 38.38 21.72
N LEU A 20 4.05 38.64 21.97
CA LEU A 20 5.12 37.73 21.59
C LEU A 20 5.03 36.37 22.31
N THR A 21 4.59 36.38 23.56
CA THR A 21 4.40 35.15 24.33
C THR A 21 3.24 34.33 23.76
N ALA A 22 2.11 34.98 23.45
CA ALA A 22 0.96 34.34 22.82
C ALA A 22 1.30 33.77 21.42
N LEU A 23 2.07 34.51 20.60
CA LEU A 23 2.54 34.03 19.30
C LEU A 23 3.48 32.82 19.44
N ARG A 24 4.34 32.80 20.46
CA ARG A 24 5.25 31.68 20.72
C ARG A 24 4.49 30.43 21.13
N GLU A 25 3.48 30.56 21.98
CA GLU A 25 2.61 29.44 22.38
C GLU A 25 1.82 28.90 21.18
N TYR A 26 1.27 29.80 20.35
CA TYR A 26 0.57 29.41 19.13
C TYR A 26 1.49 28.65 18.15
N LEU A 27 2.72 29.14 17.94
CA LEU A 27 3.71 28.45 17.11
C LEU A 27 4.12 27.10 17.69
N ALA A 28 4.26 27.00 19.02
CA ALA A 28 4.55 25.73 19.68
C ALA A 28 3.43 24.70 19.48
N ALA A 29 2.17 25.13 19.60
CA ALA A 29 1.01 24.27 19.34
C ALA A 29 0.94 23.82 17.87
N GLN A 30 1.22 24.73 16.93
CA GLN A 30 1.26 24.39 15.50
C GLN A 30 2.40 23.42 15.16
N ASN A 31 3.58 23.60 15.74
CA ASN A 31 4.70 22.67 15.56
C ASN A 31 4.35 21.27 16.08
N ALA A 32 3.72 21.17 17.26
CA ALA A 32 3.27 19.88 17.79
C ALA A 32 2.24 19.19 16.88
N SER A 33 1.31 19.97 16.30
CA SER A 33 0.34 19.48 15.32
C SER A 33 1.02 18.96 14.05
N LEU A 34 2.01 19.69 13.53
CA LEU A 34 2.77 19.27 12.34
C LEU A 34 3.60 18.01 12.59
N GLU A 35 4.23 17.90 13.76
CA GLU A 35 4.95 16.68 14.15
C GLU A 35 4.01 15.47 14.22
N GLN A 36 2.80 15.66 14.75
CA GLN A 36 1.78 14.61 14.80
C GLN A 36 1.35 14.18 13.38
N ILE A 37 1.03 15.14 12.50
CA ILE A 37 0.65 14.85 11.11
C ILE A 37 1.78 14.12 10.38
N THR A 38 3.03 14.53 10.58
CA THR A 38 4.20 13.89 9.97
C THR A 38 4.32 12.43 10.42
N LYS A 39 4.06 12.16 11.70
CA LYS A 39 4.06 10.80 12.25
C LYS A 39 2.92 9.96 11.65
N GLU A 40 1.70 10.49 11.60
CA GLU A 40 0.55 9.80 11.01
C GLU A 40 0.78 9.50 9.52
N PHE A 41 1.39 10.44 8.79
CA PHE A 41 1.75 10.24 7.39
C PHE A 41 2.78 9.12 7.21
N SER A 42 3.81 9.08 8.05
CA SER A 42 4.81 8.00 8.00
C SER A 42 4.22 6.61 8.26
N VAL A 43 3.23 6.52 9.16
CA VAL A 43 2.51 5.27 9.43
C VAL A 43 1.65 4.88 8.23
N LEU A 44 0.96 5.85 7.63
CA LEU A 44 0.15 5.62 6.44
C LEU A 44 0.99 5.17 5.24
N GLU A 45 2.16 5.79 5.01
CA GLU A 45 3.09 5.37 3.96
C GLU A 45 3.57 3.94 4.16
N ALA A 46 3.90 3.55 5.40
CA ALA A 46 4.28 2.18 5.72
C ALA A 46 3.14 1.19 5.42
N ALA A 47 1.90 1.51 5.84
CA ALA A 47 0.73 0.67 5.58
C ALA A 47 0.46 0.53 4.07
N VAL A 48 0.52 1.62 3.31
CA VAL A 48 0.35 1.60 1.85
C VAL A 48 1.45 0.79 1.16
N ALA A 49 2.69 0.87 1.64
CA ALA A 49 3.79 0.07 1.11
C ALA A 49 3.56 -1.43 1.34
N GLU A 50 3.08 -1.81 2.53
CA GLU A 50 2.71 -3.20 2.85
C GLU A 50 1.54 -3.69 1.97
N GLU A 51 0.47 -2.91 1.82
CA GLU A 51 -0.66 -3.25 0.96
C GLU A 51 -0.24 -3.44 -0.50
N ARG A 52 0.61 -2.55 -1.02
CA ARG A 52 1.16 -2.67 -2.38
C ARG A 52 2.02 -3.91 -2.53
N ALA A 53 2.82 -4.27 -1.53
CA ALA A 53 3.62 -5.49 -1.55
C ALA A 53 2.75 -6.75 -1.51
N ALA A 54 1.66 -6.75 -0.74
CA ALA A 54 0.69 -7.84 -0.73
C ALA A 54 -0.01 -7.97 -2.10
N TRP A 55 -0.44 -6.85 -2.69
CA TRP A 55 -1.09 -6.82 -3.99
C TRP A 55 -0.17 -7.31 -5.12
N THR A 56 1.11 -6.92 -5.13
CA THR A 56 2.06 -7.41 -6.14
C THR A 56 2.29 -8.91 -6.02
N ALA A 57 2.39 -9.43 -4.80
CA ALA A 57 2.51 -10.87 -4.56
C ALA A 57 1.27 -11.65 -5.03
N GLU A 58 0.06 -11.13 -4.76
CA GLU A 58 -1.18 -11.74 -5.26
C GLU A 58 -1.28 -11.68 -6.78
N ALA A 59 -0.96 -10.54 -7.39
CA ALA A 59 -0.95 -10.37 -8.84
C ALA A 59 0.05 -11.33 -9.51
N GLU A 60 1.22 -11.53 -8.92
CA GLU A 60 2.20 -12.50 -9.42
C GLU A 60 1.66 -13.94 -9.33
N LYS A 61 1.05 -14.29 -8.19
CA LYS A 61 0.43 -15.62 -8.00
C LYS A 61 -0.69 -15.87 -9.01
N LEU A 62 -1.57 -14.88 -9.23
CA LEU A 62 -2.63 -14.91 -10.22
C LEU A 62 -2.07 -15.04 -11.64
N SER A 63 -0.99 -14.31 -11.98
CA SER A 63 -0.37 -14.42 -13.30
C SER A 63 0.24 -15.80 -13.55
N LYS A 64 0.86 -16.43 -12.54
CA LYS A 64 1.37 -17.81 -12.60
C LYS A 64 0.24 -18.82 -12.78
N GLN A 65 -0.85 -18.67 -12.01
CA GLN A 65 -2.04 -19.52 -12.15
C GLN A 65 -2.69 -19.36 -13.52
N ASN A 66 -2.86 -18.12 -13.99
CA ASN A 66 -3.42 -17.84 -15.30
C ASN A 66 -2.52 -18.41 -16.41
N ARG A 67 -1.20 -18.27 -16.32
CA ARG A 67 -0.26 -18.91 -17.28
C ARG A 67 -0.38 -20.43 -17.28
N ARG A 68 -0.50 -21.06 -16.10
CA ARG A 68 -0.70 -22.51 -15.97
C ARG A 68 -2.03 -22.95 -16.59
N LEU A 69 -3.10 -22.20 -16.34
CA LEU A 69 -4.41 -22.46 -16.91
C LEU A 69 -4.47 -22.15 -18.40
N SER A 70 -3.71 -21.17 -18.88
CA SER A 70 -3.63 -20.74 -20.29
C SER A 70 -2.79 -21.68 -21.15
N SER A 71 -1.90 -22.47 -20.54
CA SER A 71 -1.15 -23.51 -21.26
C SER A 71 -2.12 -24.46 -21.99
N PRO A 72 -1.98 -24.62 -23.32
CA PRO A 72 -2.81 -25.54 -24.09
C PRO A 72 -2.41 -27.01 -23.86
N TRP A 73 -1.27 -27.23 -23.21
CA TRP A 73 -0.73 -28.55 -22.89
C TRP A 73 -1.16 -28.99 -21.49
N SER A 74 -1.70 -30.20 -21.41
CA SER A 74 -2.07 -30.88 -20.16
C SER A 74 -1.46 -32.29 -20.12
N VAL A 75 -1.29 -32.87 -18.94
CA VAL A 75 -0.91 -34.29 -18.77
C VAL A 75 -2.13 -35.02 -18.26
N GLY A 76 -2.51 -36.09 -18.95
CA GLY A 76 -3.72 -36.85 -18.67
C GLY A 76 -3.48 -38.35 -18.67
N PHE A 77 -4.40 -39.07 -18.02
CA PHE A 77 -4.51 -40.51 -18.12
C PHE A 77 -5.41 -40.86 -19.30
N PHE A 78 -4.98 -41.83 -20.09
CA PHE A 78 -5.75 -42.36 -21.20
C PHE A 78 -5.99 -43.85 -20.97
N GLY A 79 -7.22 -44.28 -21.22
CA GLY A 79 -7.62 -45.68 -21.16
C GLY A 79 -8.19 -46.10 -22.51
N GLY A 80 -7.86 -47.32 -22.92
CA GLY A 80 -8.42 -47.97 -24.10
C GLY A 80 -8.55 -49.47 -23.87
N TYR A 81 -9.41 -50.10 -24.65
CA TYR A 81 -9.54 -51.54 -24.69
C TYR A 81 -8.89 -52.07 -25.96
N ASP A 82 -7.98 -53.05 -25.86
CA ASP A 82 -7.40 -53.73 -27.02
C ASP A 82 -8.22 -55.00 -27.33
N PRO A 83 -9.09 -54.98 -28.35
CA PRO A 83 -9.92 -56.13 -28.70
C PRO A 83 -9.15 -57.29 -29.33
N PHE A 84 -7.88 -57.12 -29.72
CA PHE A 84 -7.07 -58.21 -30.27
C PHE A 84 -6.35 -59.02 -29.19
N ARG A 85 -6.11 -58.41 -28.03
CA ARG A 85 -5.44 -59.04 -26.88
C ARG A 85 -6.36 -59.26 -25.69
N ASP A 86 -7.59 -58.76 -25.74
CA ASP A 86 -8.57 -58.82 -24.64
C ASP A 86 -8.05 -58.17 -23.34
N GLU A 87 -7.26 -57.10 -23.51
CA GLU A 87 -6.58 -56.39 -22.42
C GLU A 87 -7.06 -54.93 -22.31
N ALA A 88 -7.17 -54.45 -21.07
CA ALA A 88 -7.36 -53.03 -20.80
C ALA A 88 -6.00 -52.33 -20.74
N VAL A 89 -5.82 -51.28 -21.53
CA VAL A 89 -4.58 -50.50 -21.60
C VAL A 89 -4.82 -49.15 -20.95
N CYS A 90 -3.99 -48.82 -19.96
CA CYS A 90 -3.92 -47.48 -19.38
C CYS A 90 -2.54 -46.87 -19.61
N GLY A 91 -2.49 -45.60 -19.96
CA GLY A 91 -1.26 -44.84 -20.18
C GLY A 91 -1.34 -43.43 -19.65
N VAL A 92 -0.18 -42.80 -19.48
CA VAL A 92 -0.04 -41.37 -19.15
C VAL A 92 0.57 -40.69 -20.36
N GLY A 93 0.00 -39.55 -20.78
CA GLY A 93 0.52 -38.81 -21.92
C GLY A 93 0.24 -37.31 -21.87
N VAL A 94 0.86 -36.58 -22.78
CA VAL A 94 0.69 -35.13 -22.95
C VAL A 94 -0.43 -34.90 -23.97
N VAL A 95 -1.40 -34.04 -23.64
CA VAL A 95 -2.58 -33.73 -24.44
C VAL A 95 -2.54 -32.26 -24.85
N TYR A 96 -2.89 -31.97 -26.10
CA TYR A 96 -3.10 -30.60 -26.59
C TYR A 96 -4.60 -30.29 -26.62
N SER A 97 -5.02 -29.26 -25.90
CA SER A 97 -6.43 -28.86 -25.81
C SER A 97 -6.80 -27.96 -26.99
N VAL A 98 -7.56 -28.49 -27.95
CA VAL A 98 -8.02 -27.74 -29.14
C VAL A 98 -9.28 -26.92 -28.86
N ILE A 99 -10.16 -27.37 -27.95
CA ILE A 99 -11.41 -26.70 -27.56
C ILE A 99 -11.46 -26.63 -26.03
N ARG A 100 -11.72 -25.43 -25.48
CA ARG A 100 -11.96 -25.19 -24.04
C ARG A 100 -13.38 -24.66 -23.88
N PHE A 101 -14.18 -25.32 -23.04
CA PHE A 101 -15.49 -24.85 -22.59
C PHE A 101 -15.37 -24.11 -21.26
#